data_AF-A0A443SR91-F1
#
_entry.id   AF-A0A443SR91-F1
#
_cell.length_a   1.000
_cell.length_b   1.000
_cell.length_c   1.000
_cell.angle_alpha   90.00
_cell.angle_beta   90.00
_cell.angle_gamma   90.00
#
_symmetry.space_group_name_H-M   'P 1'
#
loop_
_entity.id
_entity.type
_entity.pdbx_description
1 polymer ?
#
loop_
_entity_poly.entity_id
_entity_poly.type
_entity_poly.pdbx_seq_one_letter_code
_entity_poly.pdbx_strand_id
1 'polypeptide(L)'
;MAKIDLVDYDGLLMSPSASYDKFKEATSYEPREGDVFVSSYHKCETKRNTKETVLKVAKFLGDSYFNDLNSNEEQMQKLLEYTSFDYMQKLPFVMPKTIDVARKIGFNVGKNIELVNTGDYVNIQFFKSGKTSYTKENYSEQQKAIMKQMIKDHFAQFPHLISIWKQFNVFL
;
A
#
# COMPACT_ATOMS: atom_id res chain seq x y z
N MET A 1 -24.51 -10.02 6.83
CA MET A 1 -23.03 -10.03 6.87
C MET A 1 -22.60 -11.38 7.39
N ALA A 2 -21.71 -12.09 6.70
CA ALA A 2 -21.12 -13.32 7.26
C ALA A 2 -20.29 -12.93 8.48
N LYS A 3 -20.52 -13.61 9.60
CA LYS A 3 -19.72 -13.44 10.82
C LYS A 3 -18.35 -14.05 10.55
N ILE A 4 -17.29 -13.24 10.59
CA ILE A 4 -15.93 -13.75 10.52
C ILE A 4 -15.57 -14.18 11.94
N ASP A 5 -15.44 -15.48 12.16
CA ASP A 5 -14.96 -16.02 13.42
C ASP A 5 -13.44 -15.81 13.46
N LEU A 6 -13.00 -14.83 14.24
CA LEU A 6 -11.59 -14.54 14.47
C LEU A 6 -11.02 -15.55 15.47
N VAL A 7 -9.79 -15.98 15.23
CA VAL A 7 -9.03 -16.85 16.14
C VAL A 7 -8.07 -15.98 16.94
N ASP A 8 -8.06 -16.16 18.25
CA ASP A 8 -7.10 -15.51 19.13
C ASP A 8 -5.76 -16.24 19.03
N TYR A 9 -4.73 -15.50 18.62
CA TYR A 9 -3.34 -15.93 18.68
C TYR A 9 -2.56 -14.96 19.57
N ASP A 10 -2.28 -15.38 20.81
CA ASP A 10 -1.53 -14.60 21.81
C ASP A 10 -2.08 -13.17 22.05
N GLY A 11 -3.41 -13.03 22.09
CA GLY A 11 -4.10 -11.76 22.28
C GLY A 11 -4.36 -10.99 20.98
N LEU A 12 -3.96 -11.53 19.83
CA LEU A 12 -4.23 -10.95 18.52
C LEU A 12 -5.34 -11.74 17.80
N LEU A 13 -6.47 -11.09 17.56
CA LEU A 13 -7.57 -11.67 16.79
C LEU A 13 -7.25 -11.66 15.29
N MET A 14 -7.03 -12.84 14.71
CA MET A 14 -6.70 -13.00 13.30
C MET A 14 -7.76 -13.79 12.54
N SER A 15 -7.86 -13.55 11.23
CA SER A 15 -8.65 -14.39 10.34
C SER A 15 -8.07 -15.82 10.31
N PRO A 16 -8.91 -16.87 10.29
CA PRO A 16 -8.45 -18.25 10.07
C PRO A 16 -7.69 -18.46 8.74
N SER A 17 -7.84 -17.53 7.78
CA SER A 17 -7.10 -17.55 6.51
C SER A 17 -5.67 -17.02 6.62
N ALA A 18 -5.31 -16.37 7.73
CA ALA A 18 -3.96 -15.87 7.97
C ALA A 18 -3.10 -16.97 8.61
N SER A 19 -1.86 -17.11 8.16
CA SER A 19 -0.89 -18.00 8.80
C SER A 19 -0.28 -17.30 10.00
N TYR A 20 -0.58 -17.81 11.20
CA TYR A 20 0.02 -17.31 12.43
C TYR A 20 1.54 -17.49 12.43
N ASP A 21 2.05 -18.62 11.93
CA ASP A 21 3.50 -18.85 11.83
C ASP A 21 4.18 -17.78 10.97
N LYS A 22 3.60 -17.43 9.81
CA LYS A 22 4.12 -16.36 8.94
C LYS A 22 4.02 -15.00 9.60
N PHE A 23 2.95 -14.74 10.34
CA PHE A 23 2.82 -13.51 11.12
C PHE A 23 3.89 -13.41 12.21
N LYS A 24 4.17 -14.51 12.92
CA LYS A 24 5.20 -14.56 13.95
C LYS A 24 6.61 -14.42 13.37
N GLU A 25 6.89 -15.10 12.26
CA GLU A 25 8.15 -14.95 11.50
C GLU A 25 8.34 -13.48 11.08
N ALA A 26 7.31 -12.85 10.53
CA ALA A 26 7.38 -11.46 10.07
C ALA A 26 7.55 -10.45 11.23
N THR A 27 6.89 -10.67 12.36
CA THR A 27 6.99 -9.78 13.53
C THR A 27 8.26 -10.00 14.36
N SER A 28 8.88 -11.18 14.26
CA SER A 28 10.18 -11.47 14.89
C SER A 28 11.36 -11.14 13.98
N TYR A 29 11.12 -10.56 12.80
CA TYR A 29 12.16 -10.25 11.85
C TYR A 29 13.03 -9.07 12.34
N GLU A 30 14.32 -9.33 12.52
CA GLU A 30 15.33 -8.32 12.84
C GLU A 30 16.07 -7.94 11.55
N PRO A 31 15.75 -6.79 10.93
CA PRO A 31 16.33 -6.42 9.65
C PRO A 31 17.81 -6.07 9.78
N ARG A 32 18.61 -6.52 8.81
CA ARG A 32 20.01 -6.09 8.65
C ARG A 32 20.09 -4.86 7.75
N GLU A 33 21.27 -4.26 7.67
CA GLU A 33 21.52 -3.21 6.70
C GLU A 33 21.28 -3.73 5.27
N GLY A 34 20.45 -3.03 4.50
CA GLY A 34 20.08 -3.42 3.13
C GLY A 34 18.89 -4.37 3.01
N ASP A 35 18.33 -4.86 4.13
CA ASP A 35 17.19 -5.79 4.10
C ASP A 35 15.83 -5.09 3.92
N VAL A 36 15.74 -3.80 4.22
CA VAL A 36 14.48 -3.05 4.24
C VAL A 36 14.57 -1.80 3.38
N PHE A 37 13.64 -1.67 2.45
CA PHE A 37 13.41 -0.44 1.69
C PHE A 37 12.30 0.38 2.33
N VAL A 38 12.64 1.54 2.88
CA VAL A 38 11.66 2.46 3.47
C VAL A 38 11.27 3.51 2.43
N SER A 39 9.97 3.60 2.14
CA SER A 39 9.40 4.63 1.26
C SER A 39 8.17 5.24 1.92
N SER A 40 7.93 6.53 1.67
CA SER A 40 6.78 7.24 2.21
C SER A 40 5.72 7.52 1.15
N TYR A 41 4.45 7.31 1.50
CA TYR A 41 3.32 7.47 0.59
C TYR A 41 2.96 8.95 0.30
N HIS A 42 3.49 9.91 1.07
CA HIS A 42 3.04 11.29 0.98
C HIS A 42 3.80 12.11 -0.06
N LYS A 43 3.10 12.50 -1.13
CA LYS A 43 3.31 13.66 -2.04
C LYS A 43 4.70 13.92 -2.66
N CYS A 44 5.78 13.23 -2.32
CA CYS A 44 7.09 13.85 -2.48
C CYS A 44 8.17 13.06 -3.20
N GLU A 45 8.03 11.75 -3.37
CA GLU A 45 8.90 11.02 -4.30
C GLU A 45 8.08 10.22 -5.32
N THR A 46 7.10 9.42 -4.88
CA THR A 46 6.36 8.50 -5.77
C THR A 46 5.43 9.19 -6.78
N LYS A 47 4.88 10.38 -6.47
CA LYS A 47 4.02 11.16 -7.39
C LYS A 47 4.75 12.26 -8.16
N ARG A 48 5.90 12.74 -7.66
CA ARG A 48 6.70 13.79 -8.32
C ARG A 48 7.84 13.22 -9.16
N ASN A 49 8.38 12.09 -8.72
CA ASN A 49 9.46 11.37 -9.40
C ASN A 49 9.25 9.85 -9.31
N THR A 50 8.14 9.38 -9.89
CA THR A 50 7.80 7.95 -9.93
C THR A 50 8.92 7.13 -10.54
N LYS A 51 9.58 7.63 -11.60
CA LYS A 51 10.73 6.99 -12.26
C LYS A 51 11.89 6.78 -11.29
N GLU A 52 12.29 7.82 -10.55
CA GLU A 52 13.37 7.69 -9.56
C GLU A 52 13.00 6.72 -8.43
N THR A 53 11.75 6.74 -7.96
CA THR A 53 11.31 5.78 -6.92
C THR A 53 11.39 4.34 -7.44
N VAL A 54 10.91 4.10 -8.66
CA VAL A 54 10.98 2.79 -9.31
C VAL A 54 12.43 2.33 -9.45
N LEU A 55 13.34 3.24 -9.82
CA LEU A 55 14.77 2.94 -9.91
C LEU A 55 15.39 2.66 -8.55
N LYS A 56 15.02 3.39 -7.49
CA LYS A 56 15.46 3.11 -6.11
C LYS A 56 15.02 1.71 -5.66
N VAL A 57 13.78 1.32 -5.96
CA VAL A 57 13.27 -0.04 -5.70
C VAL A 57 14.04 -1.07 -6.53
N ALA A 58 14.26 -0.83 -7.82
CA ALA A 58 15.02 -1.73 -8.68
C ALA A 58 16.45 -1.93 -8.14
N LYS A 59 17.14 -0.85 -7.74
CA LYS A 59 18.47 -0.91 -7.13
C LYS A 59 18.48 -1.68 -5.81
N PHE A 60 17.44 -1.50 -4.99
CA PHE A 60 17.27 -2.25 -3.75
C PHE A 60 17.11 -3.75 -3.99
N LEU A 61 16.37 -4.14 -5.05
CA LEU A 61 16.24 -5.55 -5.45
C LEU A 61 17.54 -6.13 -6.05
N GLY A 62 18.38 -5.28 -6.64
CA GLY A 62 19.72 -5.63 -7.10
C GLY A 62 20.19 -4.83 -8.32
N ASP A 63 21.49 -4.80 -8.52
CA ASP A 63 22.14 -4.01 -9.58
C ASP A 63 21.71 -4.40 -10.99
N SER A 64 21.44 -5.69 -11.22
CA SER A 64 20.92 -6.18 -12.50
C SER A 64 19.55 -5.55 -12.81
N TYR A 65 18.62 -5.56 -11.85
CA TYR A 65 17.30 -4.97 -12.04
C TYR A 65 17.36 -3.46 -12.32
N PHE A 66 18.25 -2.75 -11.62
CA PHE A 66 18.46 -1.33 -11.88
C PHE A 66 19.01 -1.10 -13.29
N ASN A 67 20.07 -1.80 -13.68
CA ASN A 67 20.71 -1.60 -14.99
C ASN A 67 19.76 -1.95 -16.14
N ASP A 68 19.09 -3.10 -16.05
CA ASP A 68 18.15 -3.57 -17.07
C ASP A 68 17.02 -2.55 -17.28
N LEU A 69 16.45 -2.04 -16.17
CA LEU A 69 15.35 -1.08 -16.24
C LEU A 69 15.81 0.33 -16.64
N ASN A 70 17.00 0.76 -16.22
CA ASN A 70 17.55 2.08 -16.52
C ASN A 70 18.02 2.21 -17.98
N SER A 71 18.44 1.10 -18.60
CA SER A 71 18.84 1.05 -20.01
C SER A 71 17.67 0.77 -20.97
N ASN A 72 16.51 0.34 -20.47
CA ASN A 72 15.34 0.00 -21.28
C ASN A 72 14.19 1.00 -21.07
N GLU A 73 14.17 2.06 -21.88
CA GLU A 73 13.16 3.12 -21.76
C GLU A 73 11.74 2.63 -22.05
N GLU A 74 11.55 1.66 -22.96
CA GLU A 74 10.23 1.09 -23.25
C GLU A 74 9.64 0.36 -22.03
N GLN A 75 10.47 -0.45 -21.37
CA GLN A 75 10.07 -1.16 -20.16
C GLN A 75 9.79 -0.20 -19.01
N MET A 76 10.60 0.85 -18.87
CA MET A 76 10.34 1.92 -17.89
C MET A 76 8.99 2.60 -18.14
N GLN A 77 8.68 2.96 -19.38
CA GLN A 77 7.40 3.60 -19.72
C GLN A 77 6.20 2.69 -19.41
N LYS A 78 6.26 1.41 -19.77
CA LYS A 78 5.22 0.42 -19.42
C LYS A 78 5.01 0.32 -17.92
N LEU A 79 6.10 0.30 -17.15
CA LEU A 79 6.03 0.22 -15.70
C LEU A 79 5.38 1.47 -15.10
N LEU A 80 5.76 2.67 -15.55
CA LEU A 80 5.14 3.92 -15.14
C LEU A 80 3.64 3.98 -15.50
N GLU A 81 3.26 3.47 -16.67
CA GLU A 81 1.86 3.37 -17.08
C GLU A 81 1.08 2.41 -16.17
N TYR A 82 1.57 1.17 -15.99
CA TYR A 82 0.85 0.13 -15.25
C TYR A 82 0.77 0.40 -13.75
N THR A 83 1.72 1.17 -13.20
CA THR A 83 1.71 1.62 -11.80
C THR A 83 1.04 2.98 -11.61
N SER A 84 0.53 3.59 -12.69
CA SER A 84 -0.24 4.83 -12.59
C SER A 84 -1.59 4.59 -11.91
N PHE A 85 -2.08 5.59 -11.21
CA PHE A 85 -3.40 5.54 -10.57
C PHE A 85 -4.51 5.27 -11.61
N ASP A 86 -4.44 5.94 -12.76
CA ASP A 86 -5.46 5.85 -13.81
C ASP A 86 -5.53 4.45 -14.44
N TYR A 87 -4.38 3.77 -14.58
CA TYR A 87 -4.34 2.39 -15.05
C TYR A 87 -4.86 1.44 -13.97
N MET A 88 -4.31 1.51 -12.75
CA MET A 88 -4.68 0.60 -11.66
C MET A 88 -6.15 0.70 -11.26
N GLN A 89 -6.76 1.90 -11.34
CA GLN A 89 -8.18 2.09 -11.05
C GLN A 89 -9.10 1.31 -12.02
N LYS A 90 -8.64 1.04 -13.25
CA LYS A 90 -9.40 0.29 -14.25
C LYS A 90 -9.29 -1.22 -14.05
N LEU A 91 -8.35 -1.69 -13.24
CA LEU A 91 -8.14 -3.12 -13.04
C LEU A 91 -9.29 -3.71 -12.21
N PRO A 92 -9.90 -4.82 -12.66
CA PRO A 92 -10.93 -5.49 -11.89
C PRO A 92 -10.26 -6.20 -10.71
N PHE A 93 -10.71 -5.87 -9.49
CA PHE A 93 -10.37 -6.66 -8.31
C PHE A 93 -11.64 -7.35 -7.81
N VAL A 94 -11.56 -8.66 -7.69
CA VAL A 94 -12.68 -9.49 -7.23
C VAL A 94 -12.27 -10.28 -6.01
N MET A 95 -13.18 -10.37 -5.04
CA MET A 95 -13.01 -11.21 -3.87
C MET A 95 -14.16 -12.22 -3.79
N PRO A 96 -13.90 -13.47 -3.35
CA PRO A 96 -14.95 -14.44 -3.10
C PRO A 96 -15.82 -13.98 -1.92
N LYS A 97 -17.13 -14.21 -1.98
CA LYS A 97 -18.09 -13.88 -0.90
C LYS A 97 -18.02 -14.84 0.28
N THR A 98 -17.55 -16.07 0.08
CA THR A 98 -17.52 -17.11 1.11
C THR A 98 -16.15 -17.79 1.21
N ILE A 99 -15.82 -18.24 2.42
CA ILE A 99 -14.55 -18.91 2.72
C ILE A 99 -14.42 -20.26 2.00
N ASP A 100 -15.54 -20.93 1.72
CA ASP A 100 -15.56 -22.19 0.99
C ASP A 100 -15.18 -22.00 -0.48
N VAL A 101 -15.63 -20.91 -1.11
CA VAL A 101 -15.19 -20.54 -2.47
C VAL A 101 -13.70 -20.24 -2.46
N ALA A 102 -13.22 -19.42 -1.52
CA ALA A 102 -11.81 -19.10 -1.35
C ALA A 102 -10.91 -20.35 -1.19
N ARG A 103 -11.34 -21.31 -0.35
CA ARG A 103 -10.58 -22.53 -0.06
C ARG A 103 -10.52 -23.49 -1.26
N LYS A 104 -11.59 -23.55 -2.07
CA LYS A 104 -11.67 -24.43 -3.25
C LYS A 104 -10.77 -23.97 -4.40
N ILE A 105 -10.65 -22.67 -4.62
CA ILE A 105 -9.95 -22.12 -5.79
C ILE A 105 -8.47 -21.85 -5.53
N GLY A 106 -8.05 -21.72 -4.27
CA GLY A 106 -6.73 -21.17 -3.93
C GLY A 106 -6.67 -19.70 -4.34
N PHE A 107 -6.28 -18.79 -3.45
CA PHE A 107 -6.30 -17.36 -3.78
C PHE A 107 -5.27 -17.00 -4.87
N ASN A 108 -5.72 -16.98 -6.12
CA ASN A 108 -5.14 -16.27 -7.26
C ASN A 108 -6.28 -16.02 -8.26
N VAL A 109 -6.83 -14.80 -8.27
CA VAL A 109 -7.84 -14.43 -9.27
C VAL A 109 -7.36 -13.27 -10.13
N GLY A 110 -6.60 -13.61 -11.16
CA GLY A 110 -6.33 -12.82 -12.36
C GLY A 110 -5.82 -13.79 -13.43
N LYS A 111 -6.18 -13.75 -14.72
CA LYS A 111 -6.90 -12.78 -15.55
C LYS A 111 -7.97 -13.54 -16.36
N ASN A 112 -8.95 -12.81 -16.88
CA ASN A 112 -10.06 -13.28 -17.73
C ASN A 112 -11.19 -13.97 -16.99
N ILE A 113 -11.79 -13.26 -16.05
CA ILE A 113 -13.16 -13.59 -15.71
C ILE A 113 -14.02 -12.37 -16.00
N GLU A 114 -14.97 -12.55 -16.92
CA GLU A 114 -16.16 -11.72 -17.01
C GLU A 114 -16.97 -11.90 -15.72
N LEU A 115 -16.44 -11.50 -14.56
CA LEU A 115 -17.14 -11.55 -13.28
C LEU A 115 -17.96 -10.30 -13.12
N VAL A 116 -18.97 -10.22 -13.98
CA VAL A 116 -20.15 -9.43 -13.72
C VAL A 116 -20.92 -10.16 -12.63
N ASN A 117 -20.75 -9.72 -11.38
CA ASN A 117 -21.69 -9.91 -10.27
C ASN A 117 -22.29 -11.33 -10.15
N THR A 118 -21.49 -12.38 -10.37
CA THR A 118 -21.94 -13.75 -10.13
C THR A 118 -22.13 -13.93 -8.63
N GLY A 119 -23.09 -14.75 -8.22
CA GLY A 119 -23.49 -14.90 -6.81
C GLY A 119 -22.33 -15.10 -5.83
N ASP A 120 -21.19 -15.62 -6.29
CA ASP A 120 -20.05 -16.06 -5.48
C ASP A 120 -18.91 -15.02 -5.33
N TYR A 121 -18.89 -13.93 -6.11
CA TYR A 121 -17.82 -12.94 -6.08
C TYR A 121 -18.35 -11.50 -5.95
N VAL A 122 -17.55 -10.62 -5.35
CA VAL A 122 -17.79 -9.17 -5.29
C VAL A 122 -16.65 -8.42 -5.93
N ASN A 123 -16.97 -7.43 -6.75
CA ASN A 123 -15.99 -6.45 -7.20
C ASN A 123 -15.68 -5.49 -6.06
N ILE A 124 -14.40 -5.31 -5.75
CA ILE A 124 -13.93 -4.37 -4.73
C ILE A 124 -13.23 -3.20 -5.42
N GLN A 125 -13.75 -2.01 -5.19
CA GLN A 125 -13.10 -0.78 -5.61
C GLN A 125 -11.99 -0.39 -4.61
N PHE A 126 -10.75 -0.85 -4.84
CA PHE A 126 -9.58 -0.48 -4.03
C PHE A 126 -9.14 0.98 -4.24
N PHE A 127 -9.27 1.49 -5.47
CA PHE A 127 -8.82 2.83 -5.85
C PHE A 127 -9.98 3.83 -5.82
N LYS A 128 -9.96 4.76 -4.85
CA LYS A 128 -11.03 5.76 -4.66
C LYS A 128 -10.79 7.08 -5.37
N SER A 129 -9.72 7.80 -5.00
CA SER A 129 -9.47 9.16 -5.53
C SER A 129 -8.01 9.42 -5.87
N GLY A 130 -7.06 8.67 -5.31
CA GLY A 130 -5.62 8.92 -5.49
C GLY A 130 -5.18 10.30 -5.00
N LYS A 131 -6.06 11.05 -4.31
CA LYS A 131 -5.80 12.43 -3.87
C LYS A 131 -5.18 12.43 -2.48
N THR A 132 -4.18 13.28 -2.34
CA THR A 132 -3.47 13.52 -1.08
C THR A 132 -3.94 14.82 -0.39
N SER A 133 -4.95 15.48 -0.94
CA SER A 133 -5.64 16.66 -0.37
C SER A 133 -6.91 16.31 0.40
N TYR A 134 -7.28 15.03 0.47
CA TYR A 134 -8.56 14.59 1.03
C TYR A 134 -8.80 15.12 2.45
N THR A 135 -7.79 15.10 3.31
CA THR A 135 -7.88 15.66 4.67
C THR A 135 -8.01 17.18 4.68
N LYS A 136 -7.35 17.90 3.75
CA LYS A 136 -7.48 19.35 3.63
C LYS A 136 -8.90 19.77 3.21
N GLU A 137 -9.54 18.96 2.36
CA GLU A 137 -10.87 19.22 1.79
C GLU A 137 -12.02 18.84 2.72
N ASN A 138 -11.85 17.81 3.57
CA ASN A 138 -12.97 17.22 4.32
C ASN A 138 -12.92 17.44 5.84
N TYR A 139 -11.83 17.99 6.39
CA TYR A 139 -11.71 18.22 7.84
C TYR A 139 -12.09 19.67 8.17
N SER A 140 -12.76 19.88 9.31
CA SER A 140 -12.97 21.23 9.85
C SER A 140 -11.65 21.86 10.30
N GLU A 141 -11.62 23.19 10.40
CA GLU A 141 -10.43 23.91 10.90
C GLU A 141 -10.04 23.47 12.33
N GLN A 142 -11.03 23.13 13.16
CA GLN A 142 -10.77 22.59 14.50
C GLN A 142 -10.11 21.21 14.44
N GLN A 143 -10.60 20.29 13.61
CA GLN A 143 -10.00 18.96 13.43
C GLN A 143 -8.57 19.06 12.89
N LYS A 144 -8.35 19.96 11.93
CA LYS A 144 -7.03 20.29 11.39
C LYS A 144 -6.07 20.79 12.48
N ALA A 145 -6.53 21.69 13.36
CA ALA A 145 -5.74 22.22 14.46
C ALA A 145 -5.37 21.14 15.49
N ILE A 146 -6.34 20.31 15.88
CA ILE A 146 -6.11 19.19 16.80
C ILE A 146 -5.09 18.22 16.21
N MET A 147 -5.27 17.81 14.95
CA MET A 147 -4.33 16.90 14.27
C MET A 147 -2.92 17.49 14.17
N LYS A 148 -2.80 18.80 13.87
CA LYS A 148 -1.50 19.50 13.88
C LYS A 148 -0.84 19.42 15.25
N GLN A 149 -1.59 19.61 16.33
CA GLN A 149 -1.05 19.58 17.68
C GLN A 149 -0.62 18.17 18.09
N MET A 150 -1.47 17.16 17.87
CA MET A 150 -1.15 15.76 18.15
C MET A 150 0.14 15.30 17.47
N ILE A 151 0.33 15.68 16.20
CA ILE A 151 1.53 15.30 15.45
C ILE A 151 2.76 16.03 15.99
N LYS A 152 2.65 17.31 16.33
CA LYS A 152 3.76 18.04 16.96
C LYS A 152 4.17 17.40 18.28
N ASP A 153 3.21 17.05 19.12
CA ASP A 153 3.47 16.50 20.45
C ASP A 153 4.08 15.10 20.35
N HIS A 154 3.51 14.22 19.53
CA HIS A 154 3.97 12.85 19.37
C HIS A 154 5.36 12.75 18.73
N PHE A 155 5.65 13.60 17.74
CA PHE A 155 6.90 13.58 16.99
C PHE A 155 7.89 14.66 17.44
N ALA A 156 7.66 15.34 18.58
CA ALA A 156 8.56 16.34 19.14
C ALA A 156 9.98 15.80 19.35
N GLN A 157 10.07 14.52 19.72
CA GLN A 157 11.34 13.80 19.92
C GLN A 157 12.10 13.49 18.61
N PHE A 158 11.48 13.73 17.45
CA PHE A 158 12.07 13.47 16.12
C PHE A 158 12.12 14.75 15.25
N PRO A 159 12.92 15.76 15.63
CA PRO A 159 12.93 17.07 14.96
C PRO A 159 13.34 17.00 13.48
N HIS A 160 14.19 16.04 13.10
CA HIS A 160 14.58 15.83 11.71
C HIS A 160 13.38 15.40 10.83
N LEU A 161 12.52 14.52 11.35
CA LEU A 161 11.33 14.01 10.65
C LEU A 161 10.32 15.14 10.43
N ILE A 162 10.12 15.99 11.44
CA ILE A 162 9.30 17.20 11.32
C ILE A 162 9.84 18.13 10.22
N SER A 163 11.16 18.30 10.11
CA SER A 163 11.78 19.11 9.06
C SER A 163 11.52 18.57 7.65
N ILE A 164 11.71 17.26 7.45
CA ILE A 164 11.42 16.57 6.19
C ILE A 164 9.95 16.77 5.79
N TRP A 165 9.03 16.54 6.72
CA TRP A 165 7.59 16.69 6.45
C TRP A 165 7.18 18.14 6.12
N LYS A 166 7.86 19.15 6.67
CA LYS A 166 7.66 20.56 6.31
C LYS A 166 8.08 20.83 4.86
N GLN A 167 9.24 20.33 4.41
CA GLN A 167 9.70 20.48 3.02
C GLN A 167 8.66 19.93 2.02
N PHE A 168 7.96 18.89 2.45
CA PHE A 168 7.02 18.15 1.64
C PHE A 168 5.56 18.61 1.76
N ASN A 169 5.29 19.66 2.54
CA ASN A 169 3.95 20.19 2.78
C ASN A 169 2.95 19.06 3.16
N VAL A 170 3.46 18.07 3.91
CA VAL A 170 2.66 16.97 4.48
C VAL A 170 1.72 17.54 5.53
N PHE A 171 2.19 18.57 6.24
CA PHE A 171 1.37 19.37 7.13
C PHE A 171 0.72 20.52 6.39
N LEU A 172 -0.61 20.44 6.29
CA LEU A 172 -1.58 21.54 6.18
C LEU A 172 -1.00 22.93 5.91
#